data_AF-A0AAJ4AN31-F1
#
_entry.id   AF-A0AAJ4AN31-F1
#
_cell.length_a   1.000
_cell.length_b   1.000
_cell.length_c   1.000
_cell.angle_alpha   90.00
_cell.angle_beta   90.00
_cell.angle_gamma   90.00
#
_symmetry.space_group_name_H-M   'P 1'
#
loop_
_entity.id
_entity.type
_entity.pdbx_description
1 polymer ?
#
loop_
_entity_poly.entity_id
_entity_poly.type
_entity_poly.pdbx_seq_one_letter_code
_entity_poly.pdbx_strand_id
1 'polypeptide(L)'
;MSLFNIKRMPAHQPAYTIPILGIIIALGLSYSCHASDVSLLTNADSPSTTLGVALDSEGKPILIPSQNRSAFDYHAEPHFKLQAPAKKKSKKRRRKSTKTLSRKQLLASRSQVANDPSCRWLDSRMDKLEKSLKHRGNQKSYGFHRSELKIRTTEWKCMKCGAEGPSQVDHDRCQYRR
;
A
#
# COMPACT_ATOMS: atom_id res chain seq x y z
N MET A 1 1.70 -37.09 -44.55
CA MET A 1 1.64 -36.06 -45.62
C MET A 1 1.58 -34.70 -44.96
N SER A 2 2.62 -33.90 -45.19
CA SER A 2 2.91 -32.61 -44.59
C SER A 2 2.33 -31.50 -45.46
N LEU A 3 1.60 -30.53 -44.90
CA LEU A 3 1.35 -29.25 -45.56
C LEU A 3 1.36 -28.12 -44.51
N PHE A 4 2.54 -27.52 -44.39
CA PHE A 4 2.76 -26.21 -43.77
C PHE A 4 1.99 -25.14 -44.54
N ASN A 5 1.19 -24.33 -43.83
CA ASN A 5 0.59 -23.12 -44.39
C ASN A 5 1.29 -21.90 -43.76
N ILE A 6 2.33 -21.42 -44.42
CA ILE A 6 3.08 -20.21 -44.05
C ILE A 6 2.41 -19.04 -44.77
N LYS A 7 1.72 -18.17 -44.02
CA LYS A 7 1.29 -16.87 -44.53
C LYS A 7 2.49 -15.92 -44.57
N ARG A 8 2.86 -15.50 -45.79
CA ARG A 8 3.78 -14.39 -46.10
C ARG A 8 3.25 -13.08 -45.54
N MET A 9 4.10 -12.30 -44.88
CA MET A 9 3.91 -10.86 -44.69
C MET A 9 4.59 -10.10 -45.84
N PRO A 10 3.96 -9.05 -46.39
CA PRO A 10 4.64 -8.12 -47.27
C PRO A 10 5.40 -7.05 -46.45
N ALA A 11 6.65 -6.84 -46.84
CA ALA A 11 7.44 -5.68 -46.49
C ALA A 11 6.97 -4.46 -47.31
N HIS A 12 6.85 -3.30 -46.68
CA HIS A 12 7.07 -2.02 -47.33
C HIS A 12 7.35 -0.93 -46.28
N GLN A 13 8.57 -0.41 -46.33
CA GLN A 13 8.98 0.90 -45.80
C GLN A 13 8.46 1.99 -46.77
N PRO A 14 8.21 3.22 -46.30
CA PRO A 14 9.17 4.26 -46.65
C PRO A 14 9.49 5.26 -45.52
N ALA A 15 10.67 5.85 -45.68
CA ALA A 15 11.34 6.83 -44.85
C ALA A 15 10.51 8.10 -44.59
N TYR A 16 10.54 8.59 -43.35
CA TYR A 16 10.21 9.97 -43.02
C TYR A 16 11.42 10.64 -42.39
N THR A 17 12.06 11.46 -43.21
CA THR A 17 13.13 12.38 -42.87
C THR A 17 12.63 13.48 -41.96
N ILE A 18 13.40 13.71 -40.91
CA ILE A 18 13.28 14.75 -39.89
C ILE A 18 13.68 16.12 -40.46
N PRO A 19 13.10 17.23 -39.96
CA PRO A 19 13.96 18.37 -39.63
C PRO A 19 13.78 18.85 -38.17
N ILE A 20 14.76 18.51 -37.32
CA ILE A 20 15.02 19.09 -36.00
C ILE A 20 15.85 20.35 -36.27
N LEU A 21 15.19 21.49 -36.46
CA LEU A 21 15.83 22.80 -36.48
C LEU A 21 14.74 23.87 -36.29
N GLY A 22 14.27 24.01 -35.06
CA GLY A 22 13.22 24.99 -34.73
C GLY A 22 12.85 25.14 -33.25
N ILE A 23 13.30 24.23 -32.36
CA ILE A 23 12.84 24.21 -30.96
C ILE A 23 13.91 24.69 -29.96
N ILE A 24 15.11 25.09 -30.39
CA ILE A 24 16.20 25.47 -29.47
C ILE A 24 16.20 26.96 -29.07
N ILE A 25 15.41 27.83 -29.70
CA ILE A 25 15.47 29.29 -29.44
C ILE A 25 14.46 29.79 -28.38
N ALA A 26 13.58 28.93 -27.86
CA ALA A 26 12.51 29.35 -26.93
C ALA A 26 12.76 29.05 -25.43
N LEU A 27 13.96 28.59 -25.03
CA LEU A 27 14.27 28.24 -23.63
C LEU A 27 15.43 29.08 -23.02
N GLY A 28 15.74 30.24 -23.61
CA GLY A 28 16.93 31.02 -23.26
C GLY A 28 16.75 32.16 -22.25
N LEU A 29 15.54 32.53 -21.82
CA LEU A 29 15.35 33.79 -21.08
C LEU A 29 14.24 33.69 -20.01
N SER A 30 14.47 32.96 -18.92
CA SER A 30 13.79 33.20 -17.62
C SER A 30 14.49 32.45 -16.47
N TYR A 31 15.70 32.89 -16.13
CA TYR A 31 16.28 32.63 -14.81
C TYR A 31 16.79 33.95 -14.23
N SER A 32 15.90 34.66 -13.52
CA SER A 32 16.29 35.70 -12.58
C SER A 32 15.94 35.22 -11.18
N CYS A 33 16.91 34.61 -10.50
CA CYS A 33 16.83 34.40 -9.06
C CYS A 33 17.08 35.74 -8.37
N HIS A 34 16.02 36.38 -7.87
CA HIS A 34 16.16 37.37 -6.81
C HIS A 34 15.88 36.68 -5.48
N ALA A 35 16.95 36.34 -4.76
CA ALA A 35 16.90 36.07 -3.33
C ALA A 35 17.57 37.26 -2.65
N SER A 36 16.76 38.18 -2.12
CA SER A 36 17.23 39.29 -1.32
C SER A 36 16.24 39.49 -0.19
N ASP A 37 16.44 38.75 0.90
CA ASP A 37 15.94 39.11 2.21
C ASP A 37 16.97 38.64 3.23
N VAL A 38 17.96 39.51 3.46
CA VAL A 38 18.83 39.43 4.63
C VAL A 38 18.05 40.04 5.79
N SER A 39 17.05 39.30 6.27
CA SER A 39 16.42 39.58 7.57
C SER A 39 17.39 39.08 8.64
N LEU A 40 18.18 40.00 9.15
CA LEU A 40 19.09 39.78 10.27
C LEU A 40 18.24 39.54 11.53
N LEU A 41 17.87 38.28 11.75
CA LEU A 41 17.17 37.84 12.97
C LEU A 41 18.17 37.88 14.13
N THR A 42 18.18 38.99 14.86
CA THR A 42 18.86 39.09 16.16
C THR A 42 18.11 38.26 17.19
N ASN A 43 18.83 37.43 17.96
CA ASN A 43 18.30 36.61 19.07
C ASN A 43 17.68 37.41 20.25
N ALA A 44 17.44 38.71 20.09
CA ALA A 44 16.88 39.57 21.12
C ALA A 44 15.34 39.47 21.23
N ASP A 45 14.65 38.99 20.20
CA ASP A 45 13.18 38.89 20.17
C ASP A 45 12.65 37.48 20.49
N SER A 46 13.51 36.53 20.88
CA SER A 46 13.03 35.24 21.34
C SER A 46 12.51 35.37 22.78
N PRO A 47 11.21 35.10 23.06
CA PRO A 47 10.74 35.03 24.44
C PRO A 47 11.58 34.00 25.17
N SER A 48 12.07 34.35 26.37
CA SER A 48 12.91 33.50 27.20
C SER A 48 12.28 32.13 27.32
N THR A 49 12.80 31.16 26.58
CA THR A 49 12.30 29.79 26.64
C THR A 49 12.70 29.28 28.00
N THR A 50 11.78 29.34 28.96
CA THR A 50 11.97 28.76 30.29
C THR A 50 12.34 27.30 30.08
N LEU A 51 13.62 27.00 30.31
CA LEU A 51 14.21 25.68 30.13
C LEU A 51 13.37 24.66 30.92
N GLY A 52 12.79 23.69 30.21
CA GLY A 52 12.03 22.58 30.82
C GLY A 52 10.59 22.41 30.38
N VAL A 53 10.07 23.22 29.44
CA VAL A 53 8.70 23.08 28.95
C VAL A 53 8.68 22.53 27.52
N ALA A 54 7.99 21.41 27.30
CA ALA A 54 7.73 20.89 25.95
C ALA A 54 6.72 21.82 25.25
N LEU A 55 7.06 22.33 24.07
CA LEU A 55 6.19 23.22 23.29
C LEU A 55 5.62 22.47 22.07
N ASP A 56 4.42 22.85 21.63
CA ASP A 56 3.81 22.38 20.38
C ASP A 56 4.32 23.16 19.16
N SER A 57 3.84 22.82 17.96
CA SER A 57 4.24 23.48 16.70
C SER A 57 3.83 24.95 16.60
N GLU A 58 2.93 25.41 17.48
CA GLU A 58 2.51 26.81 17.58
C GLU A 58 3.23 27.55 18.72
N GLY A 59 4.21 26.90 19.37
CA GLY A 59 4.97 27.45 20.48
C GLY A 59 4.21 27.48 21.81
N LYS A 60 3.06 26.77 21.92
CA LYS A 60 2.29 26.69 23.16
C LYS A 60 2.79 25.55 24.03
N PRO A 61 2.79 25.70 25.36
CA PRO A 61 3.26 24.66 26.27
C PRO A 61 2.32 23.45 26.30
N ILE A 62 2.89 22.26 26.14
CA ILE A 62 2.20 20.98 26.25
C ILE A 62 2.07 20.63 27.73
N LEU A 63 0.82 20.44 28.19
CA LEU A 63 0.52 19.98 29.54
C LEU A 63 0.97 18.52 29.70
N ILE A 64 2.13 18.31 30.33
CA ILE A 64 2.55 16.98 30.76
C ILE A 64 1.78 16.63 32.03
N PRO A 65 1.01 15.53 32.06
CA PRO A 65 0.33 15.10 33.28
C PRO A 65 1.34 14.90 34.41
N SER A 66 1.15 15.59 35.53
CA SER A 66 2.02 15.50 36.71
C SER A 66 1.89 14.15 37.45
N GLN A 67 0.91 13.33 37.09
CA GLN A 67 0.70 12.03 37.67
C GLN A 67 1.56 10.99 36.96
N ASN A 68 2.49 10.41 37.71
CA ASN A 68 3.36 9.33 37.26
C ASN A 68 2.53 8.03 37.16
N ARG A 69 1.79 7.86 36.06
CA ARG A 69 1.02 6.64 35.78
C ARG A 69 1.88 5.69 34.96
N SER A 70 1.90 4.41 35.34
CA SER A 70 2.56 3.36 34.56
C SER A 70 2.01 3.34 33.14
N ALA A 71 2.89 3.25 32.14
CA ALA A 71 2.50 3.13 30.73
C ALA A 71 1.66 1.87 30.46
N PHE A 72 1.68 0.88 31.36
CA PHE A 72 0.88 -0.33 31.27
C PHE A 72 -0.53 -0.19 31.86
N ASP A 73 -0.78 0.81 32.72
CA ASP A 73 -2.06 1.02 33.39
C ASP A 73 -2.96 1.98 32.58
N TYR A 74 -3.17 1.64 31.30
CA TYR A 74 -4.10 2.37 30.45
C TYR A 74 -5.54 1.92 30.71
N HIS A 75 -6.30 2.74 31.41
CA HIS A 75 -7.75 2.62 31.50
C HIS A 75 -8.40 3.45 30.40
N ALA A 76 -8.86 2.80 29.33
CA ALA A 76 -9.70 3.44 28.33
C ALA A 76 -11.05 3.82 28.96
N GLU A 77 -11.49 5.06 28.76
CA GLU A 77 -12.86 5.46 29.05
C GLU A 77 -13.84 4.51 28.35
N PRO A 78 -14.90 4.04 29.04
CA PRO A 78 -15.84 3.10 28.46
C PRO A 78 -16.62 3.76 27.33
N HIS A 79 -16.18 3.55 26.09
CA HIS A 79 -16.97 3.89 24.92
C HIS A 79 -18.31 3.14 25.00
N PHE A 80 -19.40 3.91 24.98
CA PHE A 80 -20.77 3.39 24.96
C PHE A 80 -20.88 2.26 23.95
N LYS A 81 -21.34 1.09 24.42
CA LYS A 81 -21.54 -0.12 23.62
C LYS A 81 -22.49 0.21 22.46
N LEU A 82 -21.94 0.45 21.27
CA LEU A 82 -22.71 0.35 20.03
C LEU A 82 -23.29 -1.07 20.01
N GLN A 83 -24.62 -1.12 20.00
CA GLN A 83 -25.40 -2.35 20.08
C GLN A 83 -24.84 -3.38 19.10
N ALA A 84 -24.59 -4.59 19.61
CA ALA A 84 -24.07 -5.68 18.81
C ALA A 84 -24.98 -5.88 17.59
N PRO A 85 -24.45 -5.86 16.34
CA PRO A 85 -25.27 -6.14 15.19
C PRO A 85 -25.86 -7.54 15.34
N ALA A 86 -27.19 -7.63 15.21
CA ALA A 86 -27.95 -8.86 15.36
C ALA A 86 -27.26 -10.02 14.64
N LYS A 87 -27.07 -11.14 15.35
CA LYS A 87 -26.47 -12.37 14.83
C LYS A 87 -27.22 -12.79 13.56
N LYS A 88 -26.65 -12.51 12.39
CA LYS A 88 -27.15 -13.04 11.12
C LYS A 88 -27.06 -14.55 11.21
N LYS A 89 -28.23 -15.22 11.23
CA LYS A 89 -28.32 -16.69 11.18
C LYS A 89 -27.43 -17.18 10.03
N SER A 90 -26.42 -17.99 10.35
CA SER A 90 -25.56 -18.56 9.33
C SER A 90 -26.43 -19.44 8.42
N LYS A 91 -26.71 -18.97 7.20
CA LYS A 91 -27.27 -19.83 6.17
C LYS A 91 -26.27 -20.97 5.98
N LYS A 92 -26.66 -22.20 6.36
CA LYS A 92 -25.91 -23.42 6.05
C LYS A 92 -25.66 -23.41 4.55
N ARG A 93 -24.42 -23.08 4.13
CA ARG A 93 -24.01 -23.21 2.72
C ARG A 93 -24.21 -24.67 2.36
N ARG A 94 -25.15 -24.95 1.45
CA ARG A 94 -25.24 -26.24 0.77
C ARG A 94 -23.82 -26.58 0.29
N ARG A 95 -23.30 -27.73 0.71
CA ARG A 95 -22.02 -28.27 0.22
C ARG A 95 -22.18 -28.50 -1.28
N LYS A 96 -21.77 -27.51 -2.09
CA LYS A 96 -21.56 -27.73 -3.52
C LYS A 96 -20.47 -28.79 -3.62
N SER A 97 -20.74 -29.83 -4.41
CA SER A 97 -19.79 -30.91 -4.74
C SER A 97 -18.39 -30.30 -4.91
N THR A 98 -17.50 -30.67 -3.99
CA THR A 98 -16.11 -30.25 -3.98
C THR A 98 -15.43 -30.95 -5.13
N LYS A 99 -15.38 -30.29 -6.30
CA LYS A 99 -14.27 -30.55 -7.22
C LYS A 99 -13.00 -30.28 -6.43
N THR A 100 -12.25 -31.33 -6.15
CA THR A 100 -10.95 -31.26 -5.48
C THR A 100 -10.08 -30.34 -6.33
N LEU A 101 -9.90 -29.10 -5.88
CA LEU A 101 -9.04 -28.16 -6.58
C LEU A 101 -7.63 -28.75 -6.58
N SER A 102 -6.93 -28.66 -7.70
CA SER A 102 -5.52 -29.06 -7.77
C SER A 102 -4.72 -28.31 -6.69
N ARG A 103 -3.67 -28.92 -6.13
CA ARG A 103 -2.82 -28.29 -5.10
C ARG A 103 -2.35 -26.89 -5.50
N LYS A 104 -1.96 -26.70 -6.78
CA LYS A 104 -1.57 -25.39 -7.33
C LYS A 104 -2.73 -24.37 -7.30
N GLN A 105 -3.95 -24.84 -7.54
CA GLN A 105 -5.15 -24.02 -7.52
C GLN A 105 -5.59 -23.67 -6.09
N LEU A 106 -5.41 -24.57 -5.12
CA LEU A 106 -5.60 -24.29 -3.69
C LEU A 106 -4.60 -23.24 -3.20
N LEU A 107 -3.32 -23.37 -3.55
CA LEU A 107 -2.29 -22.39 -3.20
C LEU A 107 -2.58 -20.99 -3.76
N ALA A 108 -3.16 -20.93 -4.96
CA ALA A 108 -3.54 -19.68 -5.60
C ALA A 108 -4.89 -19.15 -5.12
N SER A 109 -5.77 -19.99 -4.58
CA SER A 109 -7.06 -19.57 -4.09
C SER A 109 -6.94 -18.95 -2.70
N ARG A 110 -7.83 -17.99 -2.42
CA ARG A 110 -8.02 -17.38 -1.10
C ARG A 110 -9.25 -17.96 -0.39
N SER A 111 -9.75 -19.10 -0.86
CA SER A 111 -10.97 -19.75 -0.32
C SER A 111 -10.73 -20.41 1.04
N GLN A 112 -9.50 -20.82 1.29
CA GLN A 112 -9.02 -21.38 2.53
C GLN A 112 -7.73 -20.64 2.87
N VAL A 113 -7.55 -20.31 4.14
CA VAL A 113 -6.38 -19.60 4.64
C VAL A 113 -5.72 -20.48 5.68
N ALA A 114 -4.41 -20.68 5.57
CA ALA A 114 -3.62 -21.42 6.53
C ALA A 114 -3.72 -20.78 7.93
N ASN A 115 -3.50 -21.57 8.98
CA ASN A 115 -3.61 -21.10 10.36
C ASN A 115 -2.34 -20.37 10.82
N ASP A 116 -2.00 -19.29 10.12
CA ASP A 116 -0.81 -18.49 10.39
C ASP A 116 -1.18 -16.98 10.41
N PRO A 117 -0.64 -16.18 11.35
CA PRO A 117 -0.93 -14.75 11.43
C PRO A 117 -0.55 -13.97 10.16
N SER A 118 0.57 -14.31 9.51
CA SER A 118 1.03 -13.64 8.29
C SER A 118 0.07 -13.86 7.13
N CYS A 119 -0.45 -15.09 6.98
CA CYS A 119 -1.44 -15.42 5.97
C CYS A 119 -2.77 -14.71 6.21
N ARG A 120 -3.25 -14.64 7.45
CA ARG A 120 -4.48 -13.90 7.80
C ARG A 120 -4.35 -12.40 7.52
N TRP A 121 -3.17 -11.84 7.80
CA TRP A 121 -2.86 -10.45 7.50
C TRP A 121 -2.84 -10.19 6.00
N LEU A 122 -2.17 -11.05 5.22
CA LEU A 122 -2.13 -10.93 3.76
C LEU A 122 -3.51 -11.00 3.14
N ASP A 123 -4.34 -11.94 3.58
CA ASP A 123 -5.72 -12.07 3.11
C ASP A 123 -6.48 -10.76 3.34
N SER A 124 -6.46 -10.26 4.58
CA SER A 124 -7.12 -9.01 4.96
C SER A 124 -6.58 -7.80 4.18
N ARG A 125 -5.27 -7.75 3.93
CA ARG A 125 -4.65 -6.64 3.17
C ARG A 125 -5.05 -6.69 1.70
N MET A 126 -4.97 -7.84 1.07
CA MET A 126 -5.40 -8.02 -0.32
C MET A 126 -6.89 -7.70 -0.48
N ASP A 127 -7.73 -8.11 0.46
CA ASP A 127 -9.16 -7.76 0.48
C ASP A 127 -9.40 -6.24 0.49
N LYS A 128 -8.64 -5.52 1.31
CA LYS A 128 -8.72 -4.05 1.36
C LYS A 128 -8.26 -3.44 0.04
N LEU A 129 -7.15 -3.93 -0.53
CA LEU A 129 -6.63 -3.45 -1.80
C LEU A 129 -7.63 -3.67 -2.95
N GLU A 130 -8.22 -4.86 -3.03
CA GLU A 130 -9.24 -5.18 -4.03
C GLU A 130 -10.51 -4.33 -3.86
N LYS A 131 -10.93 -4.03 -2.64
CA LYS A 131 -12.05 -3.12 -2.37
C LYS A 131 -11.73 -1.69 -2.78
N SER A 132 -10.55 -1.19 -2.43
CA SER A 132 -10.07 0.14 -2.86
C SER A 132 -10.01 0.26 -4.38
N LEU A 133 -9.55 -0.79 -5.07
CA LEU A 133 -9.49 -0.85 -6.54
C LEU A 133 -10.85 -1.01 -7.22
N LYS A 134 -11.90 -1.39 -6.49
CA LYS A 134 -13.28 -1.40 -7.03
C LYS A 134 -13.97 -0.06 -6.84
N HIS A 135 -13.50 0.77 -5.92
CA HIS A 135 -14.11 2.05 -5.62
C HIS A 135 -13.75 3.10 -6.69
N ARG A 136 -14.77 3.66 -7.36
CA ARG A 136 -14.58 4.62 -8.46
C ARG A 136 -14.03 5.98 -8.01
N GLY A 137 -14.23 6.36 -6.74
CA GLY A 137 -13.79 7.65 -6.19
C GLY A 137 -12.30 7.76 -5.89
N ASN A 138 -11.50 6.70 -6.09
CA ASN A 138 -10.11 6.66 -5.63
C ASN A 138 -9.08 6.53 -6.79
N GLN A 139 -9.31 7.24 -7.91
CA GLN A 139 -8.48 7.10 -9.12
C GLN A 139 -6.99 7.39 -8.91
N LYS A 140 -6.62 8.32 -8.02
CA LYS A 140 -5.21 8.67 -7.75
C LYS A 140 -4.42 7.53 -7.09
N SER A 141 -5.06 6.63 -6.34
CA SER A 141 -4.37 5.54 -5.62
C SER A 141 -4.30 4.22 -6.40
N TYR A 142 -4.87 4.16 -7.60
CA TYR A 142 -4.92 2.92 -8.40
C TYR A 142 -3.53 2.34 -8.70
N GLY A 143 -2.54 3.18 -9.01
CA GLY A 143 -1.19 2.72 -9.35
C GLY A 143 -0.54 1.96 -8.20
N PHE A 144 -0.49 2.59 -7.03
CA PHE A 144 0.08 2.00 -5.82
C PHE A 144 -0.69 0.77 -5.33
N HIS A 145 -2.02 0.82 -5.27
CA HIS A 145 -2.80 -0.32 -4.80
C HIS A 145 -2.70 -1.53 -5.75
N ARG A 146 -2.58 -1.31 -7.06
CA ARG A 146 -2.33 -2.40 -8.02
C ARG A 146 -0.94 -3.00 -7.87
N SER A 147 0.10 -2.18 -7.72
CA SER A 147 1.46 -2.68 -7.55
C SER A 147 1.59 -3.47 -6.24
N GLU A 148 1.03 -2.95 -5.15
CA GLU A 148 1.00 -3.65 -3.87
C GLU A 148 0.21 -4.95 -3.97
N LEU A 149 -0.98 -4.95 -4.59
CA LEU A 149 -1.77 -6.16 -4.74
C LEU A 149 -1.00 -7.24 -5.50
N LYS A 150 -0.26 -6.87 -6.56
CA LYS A 150 0.58 -7.80 -7.32
C LYS A 150 1.65 -8.44 -6.43
N ILE A 151 2.38 -7.63 -5.66
CA ILE A 151 3.43 -8.10 -4.74
C ILE A 151 2.85 -9.00 -3.65
N ARG A 152 1.75 -8.61 -3.03
CA ARG A 152 1.10 -9.41 -1.98
C ARG A 152 0.51 -10.71 -2.52
N THR A 153 0.04 -10.72 -3.76
CA THR A 153 -0.42 -11.94 -4.43
C THR A 153 0.73 -12.92 -4.69
N THR A 154 1.94 -12.42 -5.02
CA THR A 154 3.11 -13.29 -5.16
C THR A 154 3.60 -13.82 -3.82
N GLU A 155 3.59 -12.98 -2.80
CA GLU A 155 3.94 -13.34 -1.42
C GLU A 155 3.01 -14.42 -0.86
N TRP A 156 1.69 -14.29 -1.10
CA TRP A 156 0.69 -15.29 -0.74
C TRP A 156 1.02 -16.70 -1.26
N LYS A 157 1.38 -16.79 -2.55
CA LYS A 157 1.69 -18.05 -3.21
C LYS A 157 3.01 -18.63 -2.71
N CYS A 158 4.00 -17.77 -2.50
CA CYS A 158 5.32 -18.15 -2.00
C CYS A 158 5.21 -18.71 -0.57
N MET A 159 4.44 -18.06 0.30
CA MET A 159 4.16 -18.51 1.67
C MET A 159 3.11 -19.62 1.77
N LYS A 160 2.61 -20.15 0.65
CA LYS A 160 1.66 -21.28 0.61
C LYS A 160 0.39 -21.07 1.46
N CYS A 161 -0.05 -19.82 1.56
CA CYS A 161 -1.12 -19.41 2.48
C CYS A 161 -2.49 -20.01 2.15
N GLY A 162 -2.71 -20.54 0.95
CA GLY A 162 -3.98 -21.17 0.53
C GLY A 162 -4.21 -22.59 1.06
N ALA A 163 -3.20 -23.22 1.69
CA ALA A 163 -3.32 -24.60 2.18
C ALA A 163 -2.52 -24.85 3.46
N GLU A 164 -1.20 -24.96 3.34
CA GLU A 164 -0.29 -25.46 4.39
C GLU A 164 0.19 -24.33 5.32
N GLY A 165 0.40 -23.14 4.77
CA GLY A 165 1.05 -22.03 5.46
C GLY A 165 2.58 -22.04 5.30
N PRO A 166 3.24 -20.94 5.67
CA PRO A 166 4.69 -20.80 5.50
C PRO A 166 5.47 -21.65 6.50
N SER A 167 6.60 -22.20 6.05
CA SER A 167 7.67 -22.66 6.95
C SER A 167 8.59 -21.48 7.32
N GLN A 168 9.49 -21.69 8.29
CA GLN A 168 10.48 -20.67 8.67
C GLN A 168 11.31 -20.18 7.46
N VAL A 169 11.75 -21.11 6.61
CA VAL A 169 12.50 -20.79 5.38
C VAL A 169 11.64 -20.02 4.38
N ASP A 170 10.35 -20.34 4.30
CA ASP A 170 9.42 -19.60 3.44
C ASP A 170 9.24 -18.17 3.95
N HIS A 171 9.19 -17.93 5.26
CA HIS A 171 9.16 -16.58 5.81
C HIS A 171 10.39 -15.77 5.39
N ASP A 172 11.58 -16.33 5.59
CA ASP A 172 12.84 -15.63 5.30
C ASP A 172 12.99 -15.30 3.81
N ARG A 173 12.49 -16.18 2.93
CA ARG A 173 12.60 -16.06 1.48
C ARG A 173 11.48 -15.25 0.84
N CYS A 174 10.25 -15.41 1.32
CA CYS A 174 9.06 -14.92 0.63
C CYS A 174 8.55 -13.60 1.18
N GLN A 175 8.94 -13.21 2.39
CA GLN A 175 8.48 -11.96 2.99
C GLN A 175 8.95 -10.76 2.17
N TYR A 176 8.00 -9.92 1.78
CA TYR A 176 8.32 -8.73 1.01
C TYR A 176 9.11 -7.73 1.86
N ARG A 177 10.34 -7.41 1.43
CA ARG A 177 11.18 -6.36 2.02
C ARG A 177 10.83 -5.02 1.37
N ARG A 178 10.59 -4.01 2.21
CA ARG A 178 10.28 -2.63 1.82
C ARG A 178 11.53 -1.77 1.84
#